data_AF-A0A1L8EM46-F1
#
_entry.id   AF-A0A1L8EM46-F1
#
_cell.length_a   1.000
_cell.length_b   1.000
_cell.length_c   1.000
_cell.angle_alpha   90.00
_cell.angle_beta   90.00
_cell.angle_gamma   90.00
#
_symmetry.space_group_name_H-M   'P 1'
#
loop_
_entity.id
_entity.type
_entity.pdbx_description
1 polymer ?
#
loop_
_entity_poly.entity_id
_entity_poly.type
_entity_poly.pdbx_seq_one_letter_code
_entity_poly.pdbx_strand_id
1 'polypeptide(L)'
;MASAVVYQSIVLKKDCSSLGSTNGFNVNVEEQELAKTLQKNSADLNSVSKYVQRNNEKLLFLENGCCLRICDLNGTVYRGQNYMLESWKNLYLPKKTNIVVLGALDNFPSMAPGMQMIVLVAEDGRIFLYEDEEMHKTADSLQEFFKDGIKFTGETYCYCSPPSSVTSVEDKEVQQEVLKLRKEAQQFVEKHANELLSLLDKL
;
A
#
# COMPACT_ATOMS: atom_id res chain seq x y z
N MET A 1 5.43 -10.68 7.35
CA MET A 1 6.01 -10.36 8.68
C MET A 1 7.43 -9.81 8.62
N ALA A 2 8.32 -10.30 7.75
CA ALA A 2 9.70 -9.78 7.65
C ALA A 2 9.76 -8.30 7.19
N SER A 3 8.93 -7.89 6.23
CA SER A 3 8.90 -6.52 5.67
C SER A 3 8.60 -5.44 6.72
N ALA A 4 7.52 -5.57 7.49
CA ALA A 4 7.13 -4.59 8.52
C ALA A 4 8.17 -4.43 9.65
N VAL A 5 8.84 -5.52 10.06
CA VAL A 5 9.90 -5.47 11.10
C VAL A 5 11.14 -4.75 10.58
N VAL A 6 11.47 -4.95 9.30
CA VAL A 6 12.55 -4.23 8.61
C VAL A 6 12.21 -2.74 8.53
N TYR A 7 10.98 -2.37 8.17
CA TYR A 7 10.57 -0.96 8.11
C TYR A 7 10.58 -0.27 9.46
N GLN A 8 10.01 -0.90 10.50
CA GLN A 8 10.06 -0.34 11.85
C GLN A 8 11.51 -0.15 12.32
N SER A 9 12.39 -1.10 12.00
CA SER A 9 13.82 -0.99 12.31
C SER A 9 14.55 0.08 11.50
N ILE A 10 14.13 0.37 10.27
CA ILE A 10 14.72 1.43 9.43
C ILE A 10 14.24 2.81 9.90
N VAL A 11 12.94 2.96 10.18
CA VAL A 11 12.35 4.20 10.72
C VAL A 11 12.98 4.55 12.07
N LEU A 12 13.24 3.56 12.92
CA LEU A 12 13.92 3.76 14.21
C LEU A 12 15.43 3.98 14.09
N LYS A 13 16.08 3.60 12.97
CA LYS A 13 17.53 3.76 12.76
C LYS A 13 17.90 5.02 11.98
N LYS A 14 17.00 5.60 11.20
CA LYS A 14 17.21 6.91 10.58
C LYS A 14 16.72 8.00 11.52
N ASP A 15 17.62 8.46 12.40
CA ASP A 15 17.57 9.86 12.82
C ASP A 15 17.61 10.71 11.54
N CYS A 16 16.49 11.34 11.19
CA CYS A 16 16.43 12.36 10.14
C CYS A 16 17.09 13.66 10.63
N SER A 17 18.32 13.57 11.12
CA SER A 17 19.10 14.68 11.69
C SER A 17 20.06 15.31 10.67
N SER A 18 19.67 15.37 9.39
CA SER A 18 20.47 16.10 8.39
C SER A 18 19.65 16.77 7.28
N LEU A 19 18.54 17.40 7.64
CA LEU A 19 18.01 18.55 6.88
C LEU A 19 17.66 19.63 7.91
N GLY A 20 18.22 20.82 7.70
CA GLY A 20 18.32 21.89 8.68
C GLY A 20 17.02 22.19 9.43
N SER A 21 17.18 22.37 10.74
CA SER A 21 16.15 22.93 11.61
C SER A 21 15.71 24.31 11.10
N THR A 22 14.43 24.45 10.75
CA THR A 22 13.67 25.66 11.03
C THR A 22 12.22 25.32 11.33
N ASN A 23 11.84 25.60 12.58
CA ASN A 23 10.50 25.84 13.09
C ASN A 23 9.57 24.65 13.29
N GLY A 24 8.97 24.64 14.47
CA GLY A 24 8.22 23.53 15.05
C GLY A 24 7.06 23.06 14.19
N PHE A 25 6.77 21.78 14.37
CA PHE A 25 5.71 21.01 13.78
C PHE A 25 4.34 21.63 14.09
N ASN A 26 3.90 22.56 13.26
CA ASN A 26 2.50 22.96 13.20
C ASN A 26 1.87 22.02 12.17
N VAL A 27 1.15 20.99 12.64
CA VAL A 27 0.14 20.34 11.80
C VAL A 27 -0.79 21.47 11.33
N ASN A 28 -0.65 21.82 10.05
CA ASN A 28 -1.31 22.97 9.43
C ASN A 28 -2.83 22.87 9.62
N VAL A 29 -3.50 24.02 9.73
CA VAL A 29 -4.93 24.11 10.06
C VAL A 29 -5.79 23.28 9.10
N GLU A 30 -5.40 23.19 7.83
CA GLU A 30 -6.10 22.42 6.80
C GLU A 30 -6.12 20.91 7.05
N GLU A 31 -5.00 20.34 7.51
CA GLU A 31 -4.88 18.91 7.83
C GLU A 31 -5.74 18.57 9.04
N GLN A 32 -5.80 19.47 10.02
CA GLN A 32 -6.71 19.32 11.16
C GLN A 32 -8.18 19.41 10.74
N GLU A 33 -8.51 20.31 9.81
CA GLU A 33 -9.87 20.41 9.26
C GLU A 33 -10.26 19.18 8.45
N LEU A 34 -9.36 18.65 7.62
CA LEU A 34 -9.57 17.41 6.88
C LEU A 34 -9.77 16.23 7.85
N ALA A 35 -8.90 16.10 8.85
CA ALA A 35 -9.00 15.06 9.86
C ALA A 35 -10.32 15.15 10.65
N LYS A 36 -10.74 16.36 11.06
CA LYS A 36 -12.05 16.60 11.70
C LYS A 36 -13.22 16.25 10.79
N THR A 37 -13.10 16.48 9.49
CA THR A 37 -14.12 16.13 8.50
C THR A 37 -14.30 14.61 8.44
N LEU A 38 -13.20 13.86 8.30
CA LEU A 38 -13.26 12.39 8.29
C LEU A 38 -13.61 11.77 9.65
N GLN A 39 -13.31 12.44 10.75
CA GLN A 39 -13.78 12.00 12.07
C GLN A 39 -15.30 12.08 12.20
N LYS A 40 -15.94 13.06 11.55
CA LYS A 40 -17.41 13.17 11.51
C LYS A 40 -18.04 12.22 10.48
N ASN A 41 -17.37 12.04 9.33
CA ASN A 41 -17.82 11.17 8.27
C ASN A 41 -16.62 10.55 7.54
N SER A 42 -16.23 9.35 7.95
CA SER A 42 -15.07 8.65 7.39
C SER A 42 -15.23 8.32 5.90
N ALA A 43 -16.47 8.19 5.42
CA ALA A 43 -16.79 7.89 4.02
C ALA A 43 -16.65 9.11 3.08
N ASP A 44 -16.33 10.30 3.59
CA ASP A 44 -16.18 11.51 2.77
C ASP A 44 -14.83 11.57 2.03
N LEU A 45 -14.63 10.62 1.12
CA LEU A 45 -13.46 10.56 0.24
C LEU A 45 -13.42 11.74 -0.76
N ASN A 46 -14.54 12.43 -0.97
CA ASN A 46 -14.59 13.62 -1.81
C ASN A 46 -13.84 14.79 -1.16
N SER A 47 -13.98 14.97 0.17
CA SER A 47 -13.20 15.96 0.90
C SER A 47 -11.70 15.69 0.83
N VAL A 48 -11.28 14.42 0.88
CA VAL A 48 -9.88 14.02 0.64
C VAL A 48 -9.44 14.38 -0.77
N SER A 49 -10.22 14.01 -1.78
CA SER A 49 -9.91 14.29 -3.19
C SER A 49 -9.78 15.80 -3.46
N LYS A 50 -10.68 16.61 -2.90
CA LYS A 50 -10.62 18.08 -3.00
C LYS A 50 -9.40 18.66 -2.30
N TYR A 51 -9.07 18.15 -1.12
CA TYR A 51 -7.87 18.55 -0.40
C TYR A 51 -6.61 18.25 -1.23
N VAL A 52 -6.52 17.05 -1.81
CA VAL A 52 -5.40 16.63 -2.67
C VAL A 52 -5.29 17.53 -3.90
N GLN A 53 -6.40 17.80 -4.59
CA GLN A 53 -6.40 18.72 -5.75
C GLN A 53 -5.91 20.12 -5.38
N ARG A 54 -6.34 20.66 -4.23
CA ARG A 54 -5.97 22.00 -3.78
C ARG A 54 -4.52 22.09 -3.32
N ASN A 55 -4.00 21.01 -2.74
CA ASN A 55 -2.68 20.93 -2.12
C ASN A 55 -1.68 20.10 -2.95
N ASN A 56 -1.92 19.91 -4.24
CA ASN A 56 -1.06 19.09 -5.09
C ASN A 56 0.40 19.58 -5.04
N GLU A 57 1.35 18.65 -4.90
CA GLU A 57 2.78 18.87 -4.69
C GLU A 57 3.17 19.51 -3.34
N LYS A 58 2.22 19.75 -2.43
CA LYS A 58 2.53 20.19 -1.06
C LYS A 58 3.31 19.09 -0.33
N LEU A 59 4.40 19.48 0.33
CA LEU A 59 5.18 18.59 1.18
C LEU A 59 4.72 18.71 2.63
N LEU A 60 4.36 17.58 3.23
CA LEU A 60 4.07 17.44 4.65
C LEU A 60 5.16 16.61 5.30
N PHE A 61 5.83 17.18 6.28
CA PHE A 61 6.74 16.44 7.14
C PHE A 61 5.91 15.78 8.24
N LEU A 62 6.06 14.47 8.40
CA LEU A 62 5.43 13.67 9.46
C LEU A 62 6.36 13.61 10.69
N GLU A 63 5.82 13.35 11.88
CA GLU A 63 6.58 13.36 13.16
C GLU A 63 7.81 12.44 13.13
N ASN A 64 7.72 11.33 12.40
CA ASN A 64 8.81 10.37 12.24
C ASN A 64 9.81 10.74 11.12
N GLY A 65 9.81 11.99 10.65
CA GLY A 65 10.74 12.51 9.63
C GLY A 65 10.41 12.13 8.19
N CYS A 66 9.32 11.40 7.96
CA CYS A 66 8.88 11.05 6.61
C CYS A 66 8.28 12.27 5.90
N CYS A 67 8.54 12.40 4.60
CA CYS A 67 8.03 13.49 3.76
C CYS A 67 6.94 12.94 2.85
N LEU A 68 5.70 13.29 3.15
CA LEU A 68 4.54 13.02 2.32
C LEU A 68 4.35 14.16 1.32
N ARG A 69 4.51 13.86 0.04
CA ARG A 69 4.08 14.76 -1.03
C ARG A 69 2.61 14.48 -1.35
N ILE A 70 1.76 15.48 -1.17
CA ILE A 70 0.34 15.41 -1.52
C ILE A 70 0.21 15.35 -3.04
N CYS A 71 -0.44 14.31 -3.54
CA CYS A 71 -0.71 14.16 -4.96
C CYS A 71 -1.83 13.15 -5.22
N ASP A 72 -2.46 13.24 -6.38
CA ASP A 72 -3.38 12.21 -6.85
C ASP A 72 -2.61 11.02 -7.46
N LEU A 73 -3.33 10.06 -8.06
CA LEU A 73 -2.72 8.90 -8.73
C LEU A 73 -1.69 9.32 -9.80
N ASN A 74 -1.89 10.44 -10.50
CA ASN A 74 -1.01 10.89 -11.56
C ASN A 74 0.30 11.50 -11.04
N GLY A 75 0.36 11.90 -9.78
CA GLY A 75 1.60 12.32 -9.11
C GLY A 75 2.41 11.18 -8.49
N THR A 76 2.00 9.93 -8.72
CA THR A 76 2.69 8.72 -8.26
C THR A 76 3.42 7.99 -9.39
N VAL A 77 4.21 6.97 -9.06
CA VAL A 77 4.78 6.01 -10.03
C VAL A 77 3.72 5.26 -10.85
N TYR A 78 2.45 5.25 -10.43
CA TYR A 78 1.32 4.61 -11.12
C TYR A 78 0.56 5.58 -12.04
N ARG A 79 1.18 6.68 -12.47
CA ARG A 79 0.56 7.65 -13.37
C ARG A 79 -0.06 6.99 -14.61
N GLY A 80 -1.32 7.32 -14.88
CA GLY A 80 -2.11 6.76 -15.99
C GLY A 80 -2.60 5.31 -15.79
N GLN A 81 -2.20 4.64 -14.71
CA GLN A 81 -2.60 3.26 -14.41
C GLN A 81 -3.88 3.25 -13.56
N ASN A 82 -4.99 3.72 -14.11
CA ASN A 82 -6.29 3.79 -13.41
C ASN A 82 -6.74 2.43 -12.85
N TYR A 83 -6.30 1.32 -13.47
CA TYR A 83 -6.58 -0.03 -12.97
C TYR A 83 -5.98 -0.28 -11.58
N MET A 84 -4.91 0.40 -11.18
CA MET A 84 -4.32 0.27 -9.84
C MET A 84 -5.28 0.73 -8.75
N LEU A 85 -5.96 1.86 -8.99
CA LEU A 85 -6.97 2.36 -8.06
C LEU A 85 -8.15 1.37 -7.94
N GLU A 86 -8.56 0.76 -9.06
CA GLU A 86 -9.57 -0.30 -9.04
C GLU A 86 -9.08 -1.56 -8.32
N SER A 87 -7.81 -1.95 -8.48
CA SER A 87 -7.23 -3.07 -7.76
C SER A 87 -7.24 -2.82 -6.26
N TRP A 88 -6.78 -1.66 -5.79
CA TRP A 88 -6.80 -1.31 -4.36
C TRP A 88 -8.21 -1.40 -3.77
N LYS A 89 -9.23 -0.94 -4.50
CA LYS A 89 -10.63 -0.97 -4.03
C LYS A 89 -11.21 -2.37 -3.91
N ASN A 90 -10.85 -3.27 -4.82
CA ASN A 90 -11.56 -4.53 -5.01
C ASN A 90 -10.79 -5.76 -4.52
N LEU A 91 -9.46 -5.72 -4.44
CA LEU A 91 -8.63 -6.93 -4.41
C LEU A 91 -7.73 -7.07 -3.16
N TYR A 92 -7.49 -5.99 -2.42
CA TYR A 92 -6.55 -6.02 -1.30
C TYR A 92 -7.25 -6.26 0.05
N LEU A 93 -8.33 -5.54 0.32
CA LEU A 93 -9.04 -5.66 1.59
C LEU A 93 -10.07 -6.81 1.55
N PRO A 94 -10.42 -7.42 2.70
CA PRO A 94 -11.35 -8.56 2.76
C PRO A 94 -12.76 -8.26 2.23
N LYS A 95 -13.11 -6.98 2.15
CA LYS A 95 -14.33 -6.48 1.52
C LYS A 95 -13.93 -5.40 0.54
N LYS A 96 -14.72 -5.26 -0.52
CA LYS A 96 -14.63 -4.10 -1.41
C LYS A 96 -14.74 -2.82 -0.57
N THR A 97 -13.81 -1.90 -0.76
CA THR A 97 -13.70 -0.68 0.03
C THR A 97 -13.27 0.45 -0.89
N ASN A 98 -14.03 1.54 -0.94
CA ASN A 98 -13.57 2.70 -1.73
C ASN A 98 -12.30 3.28 -1.11
N ILE A 99 -11.33 3.61 -1.97
CA ILE A 99 -10.02 4.11 -1.60
C ILE A 99 -9.66 5.28 -2.53
N VAL A 100 -8.98 6.29 -1.98
CA VAL A 100 -8.36 7.39 -2.74
C VAL A 100 -6.89 7.55 -2.34
N VAL A 101 -6.10 8.13 -3.24
CA VAL A 101 -4.70 8.49 -2.99
C VAL A 101 -4.65 9.82 -2.24
N LEU A 102 -3.92 9.86 -1.12
CA LEU A 102 -3.59 11.10 -0.42
C LEU A 102 -2.27 11.70 -0.91
N GLY A 103 -1.31 10.83 -1.24
CA GLY A 103 -0.01 11.25 -1.72
C GLY A 103 0.99 10.11 -1.75
N ALA A 104 2.26 10.47 -1.83
CA ALA A 104 3.36 9.53 -1.89
C ALA A 104 4.53 9.94 -0.99
N LEU A 105 5.27 8.95 -0.50
CA LEU A 105 6.45 9.16 0.33
C LEU A 105 7.71 9.09 -0.53
N ASP A 106 8.35 10.24 -0.75
CA ASP A 106 9.52 10.33 -1.65
C ASP A 106 10.84 10.01 -0.95
N ASN A 107 10.91 10.12 0.38
CA ASN A 107 12.13 9.91 1.17
C ASN A 107 12.14 8.60 1.97
N PHE A 108 11.14 7.74 1.77
CA PHE A 108 11.04 6.46 2.49
C PHE A 108 11.80 5.37 1.72
N PRO A 109 12.71 4.63 2.36
CA PRO A 109 13.46 3.58 1.68
C PRO A 109 12.51 2.44 1.32
N SER A 110 12.19 2.31 0.03
CA SER A 110 11.52 1.13 -0.49
C SER A 110 12.52 -0.03 -0.58
N MET A 111 12.08 -1.23 -0.20
CA MET A 111 12.88 -2.45 -0.34
C MET A 111 13.01 -2.90 -1.81
N ALA A 112 12.22 -2.33 -2.71
CA ALA A 112 12.28 -2.55 -4.14
C ALA A 112 12.90 -1.31 -4.84
N PRO A 113 14.00 -1.47 -5.62
CA PRO A 113 14.59 -0.36 -6.36
C PRO A 113 13.56 0.30 -7.29
N GLY A 114 13.30 1.60 -7.08
CA GLY A 114 12.44 2.40 -7.95
C GLY A 114 10.95 2.40 -7.60
N MET A 115 10.54 1.77 -6.50
CA MET A 115 9.14 1.81 -6.04
C MET A 115 8.93 2.88 -4.97
N GLN A 116 7.80 3.58 -5.06
CA GLN A 116 7.40 4.69 -4.21
C GLN A 116 6.27 4.20 -3.30
N MET A 117 6.34 4.48 -2.00
CA MET A 117 5.23 4.15 -1.08
C MET A 117 4.06 5.11 -1.29
N ILE A 118 2.88 4.56 -1.54
CA ILE A 118 1.66 5.34 -1.79
C ILE A 118 0.81 5.39 -0.53
N VAL A 119 0.38 6.58 -0.12
CA VAL A 119 -0.52 6.76 1.03
C VAL A 119 -1.97 6.77 0.53
N LEU A 120 -2.74 5.82 1.03
CA LEU A 120 -4.13 5.55 0.65
C LEU A 120 -5.07 5.83 1.82
N VAL A 121 -6.24 6.40 1.52
CA VAL A 121 -7.32 6.63 2.49
C VAL A 121 -8.53 5.80 2.08
N ALA A 122 -8.96 4.91 2.96
CA ALA A 122 -10.16 4.09 2.77
C ALA A 122 -11.43 4.80 3.27
N GLU A 123 -12.59 4.42 2.74
CA GLU A 123 -13.90 4.99 3.14
C GLU A 123 -14.30 4.71 4.59
N ASP A 124 -13.62 3.78 5.25
CA ASP A 124 -13.77 3.56 6.69
C ASP A 124 -12.84 4.45 7.54
N GLY A 125 -12.07 5.32 6.89
CA GLY A 125 -11.16 6.30 7.51
C GLY A 125 -9.76 5.75 7.80
N ARG A 126 -9.53 4.45 7.62
CA ARG A 126 -8.21 3.84 7.82
C ARG A 126 -7.22 4.30 6.74
N ILE A 127 -5.97 4.38 7.15
CA ILE A 127 -4.86 4.82 6.29
C ILE A 127 -3.97 3.63 5.99
N PHE A 128 -3.63 3.47 4.73
CA PHE A 128 -2.78 2.38 4.26
C PHE A 128 -1.58 2.91 3.50
N LEU A 129 -0.47 2.19 3.60
CA LEU A 129 0.68 2.33 2.72
C LEU A 129 0.64 1.19 1.72
N TYR A 130 0.76 1.52 0.44
CA TYR A 130 0.89 0.53 -0.62
C TYR A 130 2.31 0.53 -1.17
N GLU A 131 2.87 -0.67 -1.29
CA GLU A 131 4.17 -0.95 -1.88
C GLU A 131 4.20 -2.39 -2.39
N ASP A 132 4.67 -2.61 -3.61
CA ASP A 132 5.01 -3.95 -4.14
C ASP A 132 3.97 -5.05 -3.85
N GLU A 133 2.70 -4.81 -4.22
CA GLU A 133 1.59 -5.75 -3.99
C GLU A 133 1.21 -6.03 -2.53
N GLU A 134 1.75 -5.25 -1.60
CA GLU A 134 1.39 -5.24 -0.18
C GLU A 134 0.72 -3.92 0.20
N MET A 135 -0.34 -4.00 1.01
CA MET A 135 -1.05 -2.88 1.60
C MET A 135 -0.95 -3.00 3.13
N HIS A 136 -0.21 -2.09 3.75
CA HIS A 136 0.04 -2.06 5.18
C HIS A 136 -0.85 -1.02 5.85
N LYS A 137 -1.64 -1.43 6.84
CA LYS A 137 -2.39 -0.47 7.65
C LYS A 137 -1.43 0.32 8.54
N THR A 138 -1.49 1.65 8.44
CA THR A 138 -0.61 2.56 9.19
C THR A 138 -1.30 3.39 10.26
N ALA A 139 -2.59 3.69 10.11
CA ALA A 139 -3.37 4.43 11.10
C ALA A 139 -4.86 4.10 11.01
N ASP A 140 -5.58 4.27 12.11
CA ASP A 140 -7.04 4.12 12.16
C ASP A 140 -7.79 5.40 11.72
N SER A 141 -7.10 6.52 11.57
CA SER A 141 -7.67 7.78 11.08
C SER A 141 -6.60 8.74 10.55
N LEU A 142 -7.01 9.73 9.74
CA LEU A 142 -6.12 10.85 9.37
C LEU A 142 -5.62 11.65 10.58
N GLN A 143 -6.43 11.74 11.64
CA GLN A 143 -6.00 12.42 12.87
C GLN A 143 -4.80 11.72 13.49
N GLU A 144 -4.86 10.39 13.62
CA GLU A 144 -3.74 9.60 14.11
C GLU A 144 -2.54 9.68 13.16
N PHE A 145 -2.78 9.56 11.85
CA PHE A 145 -1.72 9.61 10.85
C PHE A 145 -0.93 10.92 10.87
N PHE A 146 -1.61 12.08 10.92
CA PHE A 146 -0.93 13.38 10.98
C PHE A 146 -0.28 13.65 12.34
N LYS A 147 -0.83 13.09 13.42
CA LYS A 147 -0.31 13.30 14.77
C LYS A 147 0.89 12.41 15.07
N ASP A 148 0.86 11.15 14.67
CA ASP A 148 1.85 10.16 15.09
C ASP A 148 2.75 9.70 13.92
N GLY A 149 2.47 10.15 12.70
CA GLY A 149 3.18 9.76 11.49
C GLY A 149 2.89 8.33 11.06
N ILE A 150 3.84 7.71 10.36
CA ILE A 150 3.73 6.34 9.87
C ILE A 150 4.07 5.36 10.99
N LYS A 151 3.17 4.41 11.23
CA LYS A 151 3.39 3.22 12.06
C LYS A 151 3.13 1.96 11.26
N PHE A 152 3.83 0.88 11.55
CA PHE A 152 3.49 -0.44 11.02
C PHE A 152 2.79 -1.25 12.09
N THR A 153 1.48 -1.43 11.94
CA THR A 153 0.64 -2.15 12.93
C THR A 153 0.81 -3.68 12.84
N GLY A 154 1.47 -4.16 11.78
CA GLY A 154 1.57 -5.59 11.44
C GLY A 154 0.38 -6.11 10.64
N GLU A 155 -0.70 -5.34 10.51
CA GLU A 155 -1.85 -5.65 9.65
C GLU A 155 -1.47 -5.35 8.19
N THR A 156 -1.26 -6.40 7.41
CA THR A 156 -0.83 -6.33 6.00
C THR A 156 -1.75 -7.18 5.14
N TYR A 157 -2.07 -6.65 3.96
CA TYR A 157 -2.93 -7.26 2.97
C TYR A 157 -2.17 -7.43 1.67
N CYS A 158 -2.17 -8.65 1.12
CA CYS A 158 -1.50 -8.94 -0.15
C CYS A 158 -2.54 -9.34 -1.18
N TYR A 159 -2.31 -8.97 -2.44
CA TYR A 159 -3.14 -9.37 -3.60
C TYR A 159 -3.38 -10.90 -3.66
N CYS A 160 -2.45 -11.70 -3.13
CA CYS A 160 -2.53 -13.17 -3.13
C CYS A 160 -3.06 -13.80 -1.83
N SER A 161 -3.53 -13.04 -0.84
CA SER A 161 -4.14 -13.63 0.35
C SER A 161 -5.61 -13.96 0.07
N PRO A 162 -6.00 -15.24 -0.08
CA PRO A 162 -7.42 -15.56 -0.18
C PRO A 162 -8.13 -15.06 1.08
N PRO A 163 -9.32 -14.44 0.96
CA PRO A 163 -10.13 -14.19 2.14
C PRO A 163 -10.40 -15.54 2.79
N SER A 164 -9.83 -15.75 3.97
CA SER A 164 -10.13 -16.89 4.81
C SER A 164 -11.63 -16.84 5.12
N SER A 165 -12.44 -17.62 4.38
CA SER A 165 -13.86 -17.97 4.61
C SER A 165 -14.93 -17.59 3.58
N VAL A 166 -14.64 -17.31 2.31
CA VAL A 166 -15.70 -17.28 1.29
C VAL A 166 -15.61 -18.51 0.38
N THR A 167 -16.45 -19.51 0.68
CA THR A 167 -16.67 -20.69 -0.15
C THR A 167 -17.94 -20.50 -0.96
N SER A 168 -17.86 -19.81 -2.11
CA SER A 168 -18.91 -19.95 -3.12
C SER A 168 -18.75 -21.29 -3.87
N VAL A 169 -19.79 -21.70 -4.59
CA VAL A 169 -19.72 -22.89 -5.48
C VAL A 169 -18.77 -22.66 -6.65
N GLU A 170 -18.72 -21.42 -7.17
CA GLU A 170 -17.81 -21.01 -8.23
C GLU A 170 -16.34 -21.08 -7.78
N ASP A 171 -16.05 -20.73 -6.52
CA ASP A 171 -14.70 -20.84 -5.95
C ASP A 171 -14.21 -22.29 -5.86
N LYS A 172 -15.12 -23.27 -5.69
CA LYS A 172 -14.75 -24.68 -5.64
C LYS A 172 -14.37 -25.21 -7.02
N GLU A 173 -15.04 -24.77 -8.07
CA GLU A 173 -14.73 -25.15 -9.45
C GLU A 173 -13.38 -24.57 -9.86
N VAL A 174 -13.14 -23.28 -9.57
CA VAL A 174 -11.85 -22.63 -9.82
C VAL A 174 -10.72 -23.31 -9.06
N GLN A 175 -10.92 -23.66 -7.78
CA GLN A 175 -9.93 -24.40 -6.99
C GLN A 175 -9.62 -25.79 -7.58
N GLN A 176 -10.65 -26.51 -8.05
CA GLN A 176 -10.46 -27.81 -8.70
C GLN A 176 -9.67 -27.69 -10.01
N GLU A 177 -9.95 -26.67 -10.82
CA GLU A 177 -9.24 -26.43 -12.07
C GLU A 177 -7.77 -26.04 -11.83
N VAL A 178 -7.50 -25.17 -10.84
CA VAL A 178 -6.13 -24.82 -10.43
C VAL A 178 -5.36 -26.04 -9.94
N LEU A 179 -5.99 -26.91 -9.14
CA LEU A 179 -5.36 -28.15 -8.69
C LEU A 179 -5.04 -29.10 -9.85
N LYS A 180 -5.94 -29.18 -10.84
CA LYS A 180 -5.73 -29.99 -12.05
C LYS A 180 -4.55 -29.45 -12.87
N LEU A 181 -4.51 -28.15 -13.13
CA LEU A 181 -3.42 -27.49 -13.86
C LEU A 181 -2.07 -27.66 -13.16
N ARG A 182 -2.03 -27.55 -11.83
CA ARG A 182 -0.80 -27.80 -11.05
C ARG A 182 -0.29 -29.23 -11.21
N LYS A 183 -1.21 -30.20 -11.18
CA LYS A 183 -0.86 -31.62 -11.36
C LYS A 183 -0.36 -31.87 -12.78
N GLU A 184 -0.99 -31.29 -13.79
CA GLU A 184 -0.56 -31.41 -15.19
C GLU A 184 0.81 -30.75 -15.41
N ALA A 185 1.04 -29.56 -14.84
CA ALA A 185 2.34 -28.88 -14.90
C ALA A 185 3.44 -29.70 -14.23
N GLN A 186 3.17 -30.27 -13.06
CA GLN A 186 4.12 -31.14 -12.37
C GLN A 186 4.44 -32.38 -13.21
N GLN A 187 3.43 -33.04 -13.78
CA GLN A 187 3.63 -34.19 -14.66
C GLN A 187 4.41 -33.83 -15.91
N PHE A 188 4.17 -32.67 -16.49
CA PHE A 188 4.92 -32.17 -17.65
C PHE A 188 6.40 -31.99 -17.29
N VAL A 189 6.70 -31.32 -16.17
CA VAL A 189 8.07 -31.13 -15.68
C VAL A 189 8.74 -32.48 -15.41
N GLU A 190 8.09 -33.38 -14.67
CA GLU A 190 8.65 -34.70 -14.34
C GLU A 190 8.92 -35.54 -15.60
N LYS A 191 8.00 -35.51 -16.58
CA LYS A 191 8.13 -36.24 -17.84
C LYS A 191 9.31 -35.75 -18.68
N HIS A 192 9.55 -34.45 -18.69
CA HIS A 192 10.57 -33.82 -19.56
C HIS A 192 11.88 -33.47 -18.82
N ALA A 193 11.96 -33.73 -17.51
CA ALA A 193 13.13 -33.38 -16.69
C ALA A 193 14.44 -33.98 -17.24
N ASN A 194 14.45 -35.27 -17.57
CA ASN A 194 15.65 -35.95 -18.06
C ASN A 194 16.08 -35.46 -19.46
N GLU A 195 15.12 -35.12 -20.31
CA GLU A 195 15.37 -34.57 -21.64
C GLU A 195 16.02 -33.18 -21.53
N LEU A 196 15.50 -32.34 -20.64
CA LEU A 196 16.02 -31.00 -20.37
C LEU A 196 17.41 -31.06 -19.73
N LEU A 197 17.64 -31.96 -18.77
CA LEU A 197 18.97 -32.22 -18.20
C LEU A 197 19.98 -32.66 -19.27
N SER A 198 19.57 -33.52 -20.20
CA SER A 198 20.45 -33.99 -21.29
C SER A 198 20.83 -32.90 -22.30
N LEU A 199 20.01 -31.84 -22.41
CA LEU A 199 20.31 -30.66 -23.24
C LEU A 199 21.28 -29.72 -22.52
N LEU A 200 21.13 -29.58 -21.20
CA LEU A 200 22.03 -28.77 -20.37
C LEU A 200 23.43 -29.38 -20.28
N ASP A 201 23.55 -30.71 -20.23
CA ASP A 201 24.86 -31.42 -20.24
C ASP A 201 25.63 -31.27 -21.57
N LYS A 202 24.97 -30.76 -22.61
CA LYS A 202 25.55 -30.54 -23.95
C LYS A 202 25.91 -29.07 -24.23
N LEU A 203 25.67 -28.17 -23.27
CA LEU A 203 26.08 -26.76 -23.30
C LEU A 203 27.44 -26.60 -22.62
#